data_AF-A0A8T6RMD2-F1
#
_entry.id   AF-A0A8T6RMD2-F1
#
_cell.length_a   1.000
_cell.length_b   1.000
_cell.length_c   1.000
_cell.angle_alpha   90.00
_cell.angle_beta   90.00
_cell.angle_gamma   90.00
#
_symmetry.space_group_name_H-M   'P 1'
#
loop_
_entity.id
_entity.type
_entity.pdbx_description
1 polymer ?
#
loop_
_entity_poly.entity_id
_entity_poly.type
_entity_poly.pdbx_seq_one_letter_code
_entity_poly.pdbx_strand_id
1 'polypeptide(L)'
;MPLGIILLKWDNEIGTSLIEKFPDRYKVTERLLMSIYSTHRLSTNDPSFATTTQPNMKVLSFFSGLEENFVGIPNHIVALLLRKDENPTTFREILKEASSDLLSDVKSKDLKKNLAKIFEKMRVVGKTK
;
A
#
# COMPACT_ATOMS: atom_id res chain seq x y z
N MET A 1 9.48 6.17 -10.88
CA MET A 1 9.95 6.47 -9.50
C MET A 1 8.84 6.52 -8.44
N PRO A 2 8.88 5.54 -7.52
CA PRO A 2 8.20 5.58 -6.23
C PRO A 2 8.68 6.70 -5.29
N LEU A 3 7.75 7.27 -4.52
CA LEU A 3 7.97 8.28 -3.49
C LEU A 3 8.01 7.69 -2.08
N GLY A 4 7.23 6.65 -1.85
CA GLY A 4 7.15 5.94 -0.58
C GLY A 4 6.22 4.73 -0.67
N ILE A 5 6.26 3.87 0.33
CA ILE A 5 5.34 2.76 0.55
C ILE A 5 4.78 2.86 1.96
N ILE A 6 3.51 2.55 2.12
CA ILE A 6 2.82 2.58 3.41
C ILE A 6 2.01 1.31 3.62
N LEU A 7 1.91 0.90 4.87
CA LEU A 7 0.99 -0.13 5.34
C LEU A 7 0.00 0.56 6.28
N LEU A 8 -1.29 0.40 6.02
CA LEU A 8 -2.35 0.88 6.89
C LEU A 8 -3.35 -0.24 7.18
N LYS A 9 -4.05 -0.10 8.30
CA LYS A 9 -5.20 -0.93 8.69
C LYS A 9 -6.44 -0.06 8.76
N TRP A 10 -7.57 -0.63 8.37
CA TRP A 10 -8.87 -0.07 8.71
C TRP A 10 -9.40 -0.70 9.99
N ASP A 11 -10.04 0.12 10.82
CA ASP A 11 -10.74 -0.29 12.01
C ASP A 11 -12.12 0.36 12.03
N ASN A 12 -13.17 -0.39 12.40
CA ASN A 12 -14.54 0.12 12.33
C ASN A 12 -14.83 1.19 13.39
N GLU A 13 -14.07 1.22 14.49
CA GLU A 13 -14.26 2.19 15.57
C GLU A 13 -13.40 3.44 15.37
N ILE A 14 -12.16 3.24 14.93
CA ILE A 14 -11.13 4.31 14.89
C ILE A 14 -10.94 4.86 13.47
N GLY A 15 -11.33 4.10 12.44
CA GLY A 15 -11.12 4.44 11.05
C GLY A 15 -9.76 3.98 10.51
N THR A 16 -9.16 4.76 9.62
CA THR A 16 -7.87 4.41 9.02
C THR A 16 -6.70 4.69 9.95
N SER A 17 -5.83 3.70 10.18
CA SER A 17 -4.62 3.83 10.98
C SER A 17 -3.38 3.47 10.17
N LEU A 18 -2.35 4.32 10.23
CA LEU A 18 -1.04 4.01 9.64
C LEU A 18 -0.30 3.02 10.55
N ILE A 19 0.11 1.87 10.01
CA ILE A 19 0.92 0.88 10.74
C ILE A 19 2.40 1.19 10.56
N GLU A 20 2.83 1.31 9.30
CA GLU A 20 4.24 1.53 8.98
C GLU A 20 4.37 2.30 7.66
N LYS A 21 5.49 3.02 7.49
CA LYS A 21 5.81 3.74 6.27
C LYS A 21 7.30 3.70 5.97
N PHE A 22 7.62 3.84 4.69
CA PHE A 22 8.99 4.08 4.25
C PHE A 22 9.01 4.98 3.02
N PRO A 23 9.93 5.96 2.92
CA PRO A 23 10.90 6.37 3.94
C PRO A 23 10.24 7.15 5.09
N ASP A 24 10.86 7.14 6.28
CA ASP A 24 10.34 7.78 7.50
C ASP A 24 10.06 9.28 7.33
N ARG A 25 10.85 9.96 6.50
CA ARG A 25 10.69 11.40 6.21
C ARG A 25 9.39 11.74 5.48
N TYR A 26 8.71 10.76 4.87
CA TYR A 26 7.50 11.03 4.10
C TYR A 26 6.32 11.35 5.03
N LYS A 27 5.66 12.49 4.82
CA LYS A 27 4.50 12.90 5.62
C LYS A 27 3.23 12.25 5.05
N VAL A 28 2.67 11.31 5.80
CA VAL A 28 1.38 10.68 5.49
C VAL A 28 0.30 11.44 6.25
N THR A 29 -0.72 11.93 5.53
CA THR A 29 -1.85 12.65 6.13
C THR A 29 -3.04 11.72 6.29
N GLU A 30 -3.90 12.00 7.27
CA GLU A 30 -5.16 11.27 7.45
C GLU A 30 -6.04 11.32 6.20
N ARG A 31 -6.09 12.49 5.53
CA ARG A 31 -6.77 12.64 4.23
C ARG A 31 -6.28 11.65 3.18
N LEU A 32 -4.97 11.37 3.13
CA LEU A 32 -4.42 10.39 2.20
C LEU A 32 -4.90 8.97 2.56
N LEU A 33 -4.84 8.60 3.84
CA LEU A 33 -5.27 7.28 4.32
C LEU A 33 -6.76 7.05 4.01
N MET A 34 -7.61 8.03 4.35
CA MET A 34 -9.04 7.97 4.05
C MET A 34 -9.30 7.86 2.54
N SER A 35 -8.59 8.63 1.72
CA SER A 35 -8.75 8.57 0.26
C SER A 35 -8.40 7.19 -0.31
N ILE A 36 -7.35 6.55 0.20
CA ILE A 36 -6.97 5.19 -0.21
C ILE A 36 -8.05 4.20 0.21
N TYR A 37 -8.48 4.27 1.47
CA TYR A 37 -9.52 3.40 2.01
C TYR A 37 -10.86 3.53 1.26
N SER A 38 -11.34 4.75 1.04
CA SER A 38 -12.59 4.98 0.29
C SER A 38 -12.54 4.41 -1.12
N THR A 39 -11.36 4.36 -1.75
CA THR A 39 -11.21 3.76 -3.08
C THR A 39 -11.43 2.25 -3.05
N HIS A 40 -10.99 1.56 -1.99
CA HIS A 40 -11.20 0.12 -1.79
C HIS A 40 -12.60 -0.21 -1.26
N ARG A 41 -13.24 0.67 -0.48
CA ARG A 41 -14.60 0.40 0.01
C ARG A 41 -15.66 0.47 -1.08
N LEU A 42 -15.38 1.18 -2.18
CA LEU A 42 -16.18 1.09 -3.39
C LEU A 42 -15.98 -0.23 -4.15
N SER A 43 -14.96 -1.00 -3.78
CA SER A 43 -14.67 -2.33 -4.33
C SER A 43 -15.24 -3.44 -3.45
N THR A 44 -15.14 -4.69 -3.91
CA THR A 44 -15.70 -5.85 -3.21
C THR A 44 -14.97 -6.12 -1.89
N ASN A 45 -15.51 -7.04 -1.08
CA ASN A 45 -14.84 -7.53 0.13
C ASN A 45 -13.56 -8.33 -0.17
N ASP A 46 -13.26 -8.58 -1.44
CA ASP A 46 -12.17 -9.46 -1.87
C ASP A 46 -10.84 -8.69 -1.98
N PRO A 47 -9.70 -9.41 -1.99
CA PRO A 47 -8.41 -8.79 -2.23
C PRO A 47 -8.37 -8.14 -3.61
N SER A 48 -8.03 -6.85 -3.66
CA SER A 48 -8.17 -6.07 -4.90
C SER A 48 -7.10 -5.00 -5.04
N PHE A 49 -6.89 -4.57 -6.28
CA PHE A 49 -6.04 -3.42 -6.59
C PHE A 49 -6.88 -2.19 -6.86
N ALA A 50 -6.42 -1.05 -6.33
CA ALA A 50 -6.98 0.25 -6.65
C ALA A 50 -5.88 1.26 -6.95
N THR A 51 -6.22 2.22 -7.81
CA THR A 51 -5.36 3.35 -8.14
C THR A 51 -6.10 4.64 -7.84
N THR A 52 -5.48 5.54 -7.09
CA THR A 52 -6.03 6.86 -6.79
C THR A 52 -5.07 7.94 -7.27
N THR A 53 -5.58 8.94 -7.98
CA THR A 53 -4.76 10.09 -8.41
C THR A 53 -4.97 11.26 -7.45
N GLN A 54 -3.88 11.78 -6.90
CA GLN A 54 -3.83 12.99 -6.08
C GLN A 54 -3.23 14.15 -6.91
N PRO A 55 -3.37 15.41 -6.48
CA PRO A 55 -2.88 16.55 -7.26
C PRO A 55 -1.40 16.49 -7.66
N ASN A 56 -0.55 15.93 -6.79
CA ASN A 56 0.91 15.85 -6.93
C ASN A 56 1.48 14.42 -7.01
N MET A 57 0.65 13.39 -6.91
CA MET A 57 1.11 11.99 -6.90
C MET A 57 0.02 11.03 -7.37
N LYS A 58 0.42 9.80 -7.69
CA LYS A 58 -0.49 8.67 -7.86
C LYS A 58 -0.27 7.68 -6.74
N VAL A 59 -1.30 6.93 -6.39
CA VAL A 59 -1.23 5.86 -5.39
C VAL A 59 -1.70 4.58 -6.06
N LEU A 60 -0.86 3.55 -6.04
CA LEU A 60 -1.27 2.18 -6.31
C LEU A 60 -1.43 1.47 -4.97
N SER A 61 -2.51 0.76 -4.76
CA SER A 61 -2.76 0.08 -3.48
C SER A 61 -3.38 -1.29 -3.67
N PHE A 62 -3.00 -2.20 -2.78
CA PHE A 62 -3.54 -3.55 -2.69
C PHE A 62 -4.27 -3.69 -1.35
N PHE A 63 -5.55 -4.01 -1.42
CA PHE A 63 -6.36 -4.36 -0.26
C PHE A 63 -6.27 -5.85 -0.01
N SER A 64 -6.09 -6.22 1.26
CA SER A 64 -5.95 -7.60 1.67
C SER A 64 -7.24 -8.39 1.55
N GLY A 65 -8.42 -7.75 1.50
CA GLY A 65 -9.72 -8.40 1.62
C GLY A 65 -10.24 -8.46 3.06
N LEU A 66 -11.48 -8.92 3.22
CA LEU A 66 -12.23 -9.05 4.48
C LEU A 66 -12.72 -10.48 4.72
N GLU A 67 -13.18 -10.73 5.94
CA GLU A 67 -13.87 -11.96 6.34
C GLU A 67 -13.04 -13.22 6.03
N GLU A 68 -13.56 -14.13 5.20
CA GLU A 68 -12.90 -15.38 4.82
C GLU A 68 -12.03 -15.25 3.56
N ASN A 69 -12.19 -14.17 2.79
CA ASN A 69 -11.46 -13.97 1.54
C ASN A 69 -10.41 -12.88 1.71
N PHE A 70 -9.23 -13.24 2.24
CA PHE A 70 -8.12 -12.32 2.39
C PHE A 70 -6.74 -12.92 2.09
N VAL A 71 -5.76 -12.05 1.82
CA VAL A 71 -4.34 -12.38 1.66
C VAL A 71 -3.57 -11.96 2.91
N GLY A 72 -2.97 -12.94 3.60
CA GLY A 72 -2.12 -12.73 4.78
C GLY A 72 -2.89 -12.37 6.04
N ILE A 73 -3.45 -11.16 6.11
CA ILE A 73 -4.25 -10.67 7.24
C ILE A 73 -5.40 -9.78 6.72
N PRO A 74 -6.63 -9.89 7.24
CA PRO A 74 -7.76 -9.13 6.70
C PRO A 74 -7.67 -7.65 7.06
N ASN A 75 -8.37 -6.82 6.30
CA ASN A 75 -8.60 -5.40 6.58
C ASN A 75 -7.32 -4.51 6.61
N HIS A 76 -6.32 -4.87 5.80
CA HIS A 76 -5.08 -4.14 5.63
C HIS A 76 -4.90 -3.67 4.19
N ILE A 77 -4.19 -2.56 4.01
CA ILE A 77 -3.86 -2.02 2.69
C ILE A 77 -2.37 -1.73 2.62
N VAL A 78 -1.72 -2.26 1.58
CA VAL A 78 -0.36 -1.88 1.20
C VAL A 78 -0.47 -0.89 0.04
N ALA A 79 0.10 0.30 0.20
CA ALA A 79 0.01 1.35 -0.81
C ALA A 79 1.38 1.91 -1.20
N LEU A 80 1.63 1.93 -2.50
CA LEU A 80 2.80 2.52 -3.15
C LEU A 80 2.45 3.93 -3.65
N LEU A 81 3.15 4.91 -3.12
CA LEU A 81 3.06 6.30 -3.53
C LEU A 81 4.03 6.52 -4.70
N LEU A 82 3.54 7.09 -5.79
CA LEU A 82 4.24 7.25 -7.05
C LEU A 82 4.23 8.72 -7.47
N ARG A 83 5.27 9.17 -8.18
CA ARG A 83 5.18 10.48 -8.84
C ARG A 83 4.01 10.52 -9.83
N LYS A 84 3.51 11.72 -10.09
CA LYS A 84 2.33 11.94 -10.94
C LYS A 84 2.52 11.44 -12.39
N ASP A 85 3.74 11.49 -12.90
CA ASP A 85 4.13 11.06 -14.24
C ASP A 85 4.30 9.54 -14.39
N GLU A 86 4.26 8.78 -13.29
CA GLU A 86 4.39 7.33 -13.33
C GLU A 86 3.14 6.63 -13.85
N ASN A 87 3.35 5.42 -14.40
CA ASN A 87 2.27 4.49 -14.71
C ASN A 87 2.15 3.45 -13.57
N PRO A 88 1.07 3.47 -12.77
CA PRO A 88 0.84 2.53 -11.68
C PRO A 88 0.83 1.07 -12.10
N THR A 89 0.36 0.75 -13.30
CA THR A 89 0.22 -0.64 -13.78
C THR A 89 1.55 -1.39 -13.80
N THR A 90 2.67 -0.70 -14.01
CA THR A 90 4.02 -1.29 -14.00
C THR A 90 4.43 -1.86 -12.65
N PHE A 91 3.80 -1.42 -11.56
CA PHE A 91 4.14 -1.86 -10.21
C PHE A 91 3.17 -2.92 -9.67
N ARG A 92 2.14 -3.33 -10.43
CA ARG A 92 1.09 -4.23 -9.92
C ARG A 92 1.61 -5.59 -9.51
N GLU A 93 2.42 -6.23 -10.35
CA GLU A 93 2.94 -7.57 -10.10
C GLU A 93 3.85 -7.59 -8.86
N ILE A 94 4.85 -6.71 -8.83
CA ILE A 94 5.75 -6.58 -7.68
C ILE A 94 5.01 -6.16 -6.40
N LEU A 95 3.97 -5.31 -6.49
CA LEU A 95 3.17 -4.95 -5.33
C LEU A 95 2.32 -6.13 -4.85
N LYS A 96 1.83 -6.99 -5.73
CA LYS A 96 1.08 -8.20 -5.35
C LYS A 96 1.93 -9.13 -4.51
N GLU A 97 3.12 -9.47 -5.02
CA GLU A 97 4.08 -10.32 -4.32
C GLU A 97 4.50 -9.71 -2.99
N ALA A 98 4.91 -8.44 -3.01
CA ALA A 98 5.28 -7.71 -1.82
C ALA A 98 4.16 -7.63 -0.77
N SER A 99 2.91 -7.51 -1.21
CA SER A 99 1.77 -7.47 -0.28
C SER A 99 1.55 -8.83 0.37
N SER A 100 1.66 -9.93 -0.38
CA SER A 100 1.57 -11.28 0.19
C SER A 100 2.63 -11.49 1.27
N ASP A 101 3.88 -11.10 1.01
CA ASP A 101 5.00 -11.23 1.94
C ASP A 101 4.80 -10.35 3.19
N LEU A 102 4.46 -9.06 2.99
CA LEU A 102 4.29 -8.11 4.10
C LEU A 102 3.11 -8.48 5.00
N LEU A 103 1.98 -8.84 4.40
CA LEU A 103 0.74 -9.13 5.13
C LEU A 103 0.84 -10.44 5.93
N SER A 104 1.63 -11.40 5.46
CA SER A 104 1.88 -12.65 6.19
C SER A 104 2.72 -12.46 7.46
N ASP A 105 3.47 -11.36 7.56
CA ASP A 105 4.40 -11.11 8.67
C ASP A 105 4.23 -9.71 9.30
N VAL A 106 3.00 -9.18 9.28
CA VAL A 106 2.68 -7.82 9.78
C VAL A 106 3.08 -7.59 11.24
N LYS A 107 3.12 -8.64 12.07
CA LYS A 107 3.47 -8.53 13.50
C LYS A 107 4.96 -8.70 13.78
N SER A 108 5.78 -8.91 12.74
CA SER A 108 7.21 -9.09 12.90
C SER A 108 7.92 -7.81 13.30
N LYS A 109 8.94 -7.96 14.15
CA LYS A 109 9.85 -6.88 14.54
C LYS A 109 10.65 -6.34 13.34
N ASP A 110 10.75 -7.12 12.26
CA ASP A 110 11.46 -6.77 11.04
C ASP A 110 10.58 -6.10 9.97
N LEU A 111 9.29 -5.83 10.25
CA LEU A 111 8.34 -5.27 9.28
C LEU A 111 8.91 -4.04 8.56
N LYS A 112 9.47 -3.08 9.31
CA LYS A 112 10.07 -1.87 8.75
C LYS A 112 11.23 -2.16 7.79
N LYS A 113 12.09 -3.11 8.15
CA LYS A 113 13.23 -3.55 7.34
C LYS A 113 12.76 -4.24 6.07
N ASN A 114 11.72 -5.07 6.16
CA ASN A 114 11.12 -5.75 5.01
C ASN A 114 10.44 -4.75 4.07
N LEU A 115 9.70 -3.79 4.62
CA LEU A 115 9.07 -2.70 3.87
C LEU A 115 10.12 -1.86 3.12
N ALA A 116 11.24 -1.53 3.76
CA ALA A 116 12.34 -0.81 3.12
C ALA A 116 12.99 -1.61 1.97
N LYS A 117 13.23 -2.91 2.17
CA LYS A 117 13.76 -3.79 1.10
C LYS A 117 12.83 -3.84 -0.10
N ILE A 118 11.52 -4.00 0.13
CA ILE A 118 10.50 -4.02 -0.91
C ILE A 118 10.48 -2.70 -1.68
N PHE A 119 10.53 -1.57 -0.95
CA PHE A 119 10.57 -0.25 -1.57
C PHE A 119 11.78 -0.08 -2.49
N GLU A 120 12.96 -0.56 -2.10
CA GLU A 120 14.14 -0.49 -2.96
C GLU A 120 13.99 -1.36 -4.22
N LYS A 121 13.36 -2.54 -4.13
CA LYS A 121 13.03 -3.33 -5.34
C LYS A 121 12.10 -2.53 -6.28
N MET A 122 11.07 -1.88 -5.74
CA MET A 122 10.16 -1.04 -6.52
C MET A 122 10.86 0.19 -7.12
N ARG A 123 11.86 0.77 -6.43
CA ARG A 123 12.67 1.85 -6.99
C ARG A 123 13.48 1.41 -8.20
N VAL A 124 14.01 0.18 -8.20
CA VAL A 124 14.73 -0.38 -9.36
C VAL A 124 13.79 -0.51 -10.55
N VAL A 125 12.59 -1.07 -10.36
CA VAL A 125 11.56 -1.17 -11.42
C VAL A 125 11.24 0.21 -12.01
N GLY A 126 11.11 1.23 -11.16
CA GLY A 126 10.83 2.59 -11.58
C GLY A 126 11.98 3.35 -12.26
N LYS A 127 13.19 2.77 -12.34
CA LYS A 127 14.37 3.32 -13.05
C LYS A 127 14.56 2.72 -14.45
N THR A 128 14.03 1.53 -14.69
CA THR A 128 14.18 0.80 -15.97
C THR A 128 13.18 1.28 -17.03
N LYS A 129 12.58 2.45 -16.82
CA LYS A 129 11.66 3.16 -17.72
C LYS A 129 12.26 4.50 -18.09
#